data_AF-A0A3D4AMH7-F1
#
_entry.id   AF-A0A3D4AMH7-F1
#
_cell.length_a   1.000
_cell.length_b   1.000
_cell.length_c   1.000
_cell.angle_alpha   90.00
_cell.angle_beta   90.00
_cell.angle_gamma   90.00
#
_symmetry.space_group_name_H-M   'P 1'
#
loop_
_entity.id
_entity.type
_entity.pdbx_description
1 polymer ?
#
loop_
_entity_poly.entity_id
_entity_poly.type
_entity_poly.pdbx_seq_one_letter_code
_entity_poly.pdbx_strand_id
1 'polypeptide(L)' 'MIAVPSSDFLKEFTIYADKATDEKETIFVQRSNDKNLVVMSMDAYNEIQKKLYEMQK' A
#
# COMPACT_ATOMS: atom_id res chain seq x y z
N MET A 1 2.50 6.50 6.87
CA MET A 1 2.41 5.03 6.76
C MET A 1 1.67 4.51 7.97
N ILE A 2 0.58 3.77 7.77
CA ILE A 2 -0.22 3.18 8.85
C ILE A 2 -0.13 1.65 8.82
N ALA A 3 -0.01 1.01 9.99
CA ALA A 3 0.03 -0.45 10.11
C ALA A 3 -1.33 -0.97 10.59
N VAL A 4 -1.90 -1.93 9.87
CA VAL A 4 -3.23 -2.49 10.16
C VAL A 4 -3.21 -4.01 10.08
N PRO A 5 -3.88 -4.74 10.99
CA PRO A 5 -4.10 -6.18 10.83
C PRO A 5 -4.96 -6.47 9.59
N SER A 6 -4.74 -7.62 8.96
CA SER A 6 -5.51 -7.99 7.76
C SER A 6 -7.01 -8.14 8.00
N SER A 7 -7.43 -8.47 9.22
CA SER A 7 -8.85 -8.51 9.59
C SER A 7 -9.50 -7.14 9.42
N ASP A 8 -8.82 -6.11 9.88
CA ASP A 8 -9.33 -4.74 9.93
C ASP A 8 -9.29 -4.14 8.53
N PHE A 9 -8.20 -4.40 7.80
CA PHE A 9 -8.08 -4.02 6.39
C PHE A 9 -9.22 -4.58 5.54
N LEU A 10 -9.60 -5.85 5.71
CA LEU A 10 -10.69 -6.46 4.94
C LEU A 10 -12.06 -5.91 5.34
N LYS A 11 -12.27 -5.66 6.64
CA LYS A 11 -13.54 -5.14 7.16
C LYS A 11 -13.82 -3.71 6.69
N GLU A 12 -12.77 -2.89 6.60
CA GLU A 12 -12.86 -1.47 6.24
C GLU A 12 -12.13 -1.18 4.91
N PHE A 13 -12.15 -2.13 3.99
CA PHE A 13 -11.40 -2.06 2.74
C PHE A 13 -11.57 -0.74 1.99
N THR A 14 -12.82 -0.26 1.81
CA THR A 14 -13.11 0.98 1.10
C THR A 14 -12.40 2.18 1.74
N ILE A 15 -12.45 2.30 3.07
CA ILE A 15 -11.80 3.42 3.79
C ILE A 15 -10.29 3.39 3.56
N TYR A 16 -9.68 2.21 3.61
CA TYR A 16 -8.25 2.06 3.38
C TYR A 16 -7.86 2.24 1.92
N ALA A 17 -8.72 1.83 0.97
CA ALA A 17 -8.51 2.08 -0.45
C ALA A 17 -8.55 3.59 -0.74
N ASP A 18 -9.56 4.31 -0.23
CA ASP A 18 -9.70 5.76 -0.41
C ASP A 18 -8.51 6.51 0.22
N LYS A 19 -8.06 6.11 1.41
CA LYS A 19 -6.83 6.66 2.03
C LYS A 19 -5.59 6.41 1.16
N ALA A 20 -5.48 5.23 0.57
CA ALA A 20 -4.35 4.89 -0.26
C ALA A 20 -4.34 5.67 -1.59
N THR A 21 -5.52 5.92 -2.19
CA THR A 21 -5.64 6.61 -3.48
C THR A 21 -5.67 8.13 -3.32
N ASP A 22 -6.55 8.65 -2.47
CA ASP A 22 -6.91 10.06 -2.44
C ASP A 22 -6.02 10.84 -1.48
N GLU A 23 -5.72 10.24 -0.32
CA GLU A 23 -4.86 10.83 0.70
C GLU A 23 -3.37 10.51 0.48
N LYS A 24 -3.05 9.67 -0.52
CA LYS A 24 -1.69 9.16 -0.81
C LYS A 24 -1.03 8.48 0.39
N GLU A 25 -1.83 7.92 1.29
CA GLU A 25 -1.34 7.21 2.46
C GLU A 25 -0.78 5.83 2.05
N THR A 26 0.26 5.37 2.73
CA THR A 26 0.80 4.01 2.51
C THR A 26 0.40 3.12 3.67
N ILE A 27 -0.22 1.99 3.37
CA ILE A 27 -0.80 1.09 4.37
C ILE A 27 0.04 -0.19 4.41
N PHE A 28 0.55 -0.52 5.59
CA PHE A 28 1.22 -1.79 5.85
C PHE A 28 0.22 -2.76 6.48
N VAL A 29 -0.18 -3.76 5.72
CA VAL A 29 -1.14 -4.76 6.18
C VAL A 29 -0.39 -5.95 6.76
N GLN A 30 -0.59 -6.17 8.05
CA GLN A 30 0.01 -7.26 8.81
C GLN A 30 -0.83 -8.52 8.68
N ARG A 31 -0.20 -9.61 8.23
CA ARG A 31 -0.83 -10.92 8.11
C ARG A 31 -0.13 -11.91 9.01
N SER A 32 -0.87 -12.89 9.52
CA SER A 32 -0.27 -14.05 10.16
C SER A 32 0.71 -14.75 9.19
N ASN A 33 1.74 -15.37 9.75
CA ASN A 33 2.82 -16.05 9.03
C ASN A 33 3.71 -15.13 8.17
N ASP A 34 3.95 -13.89 8.60
CA ASP A 34 4.84 -12.90 7.96
C ASP A 34 4.52 -12.58 6.49
N LYS A 35 3.30 -12.90 6.03
CA LYS A 35 2.84 -12.61 4.67
C LYS A 35 2.35 -11.15 4.54
N ASN A 36 3.09 -10.21 5.10
CA ASN A 36 2.74 -8.80 5.14
C ASN A 36 2.71 -8.20 3.73
N LEU A 37 1.89 -7.17 3.53
CA LEU A 37 1.74 -6.51 2.24
C LEU A 37 1.66 -4.99 2.41
N VAL A 38 2.00 -4.26 1.35
CA VAL A 38 1.88 -2.81 1.29
C VAL A 38 0.79 -2.44 0.30
N VAL A 39 -0.11 -1.56 0.71
CA VAL A 39 -1.14 -0.96 -0.14
C VAL A 39 -0.81 0.52 -0.30
N MET A 40 -0.83 0.98 -1.55
CA MET A 40 -0.59 2.36 -1.96
C MET A 40 -1.37 2.63 -3.26
N SER A 41 -1.51 3.88 -3.66
CA SER A 41 -2.10 4.20 -4.96
C SER A 41 -1.30 3.58 -6.11
N MET A 42 -2.01 3.27 -7.20
CA MET A 42 -1.38 2.80 -8.44
C MET A 42 -0.37 3.82 -8.98
N ASP A 43 -0.67 5.13 -8.84
CA ASP A 43 0.23 6.19 -9.26
C ASP A 43 1.54 6.19 -8.47
N ALA A 44 1.47 6.04 -7.14
CA ALA A 44 2.66 5.95 -6.30
C ALA A 44 3.51 4.71 -6.65
N TYR A 45 2.86 3.57 -6.86
CA TYR A 45 3.53 2.37 -7.33
C TYR A 45 4.24 2.59 -8.67
N ASN A 46 3.56 3.17 -9.65
CA ASN A 46 4.11 3.44 -10.99
C ASN A 46 5.29 4.43 -10.93
N GLU A 47 5.23 5.45 -10.08
CA GLU A 47 6.33 6.40 -9.89
C GLU A 47 7.58 5.70 -9.34
N ILE A 48 7.43 4.80 -8.36
CA ILE A 48 8.52 4.00 -7.81
C ILE A 48 9.13 3.10 -8.90
N GLN A 49 8.30 2.38 -9.65
CA GLN A 49 8.76 1.51 -10.74
C GLN A 49 9.53 2.29 -11.81
N LYS A 50 9.04 3.47 -12.19
CA LYS A 50 9.71 4.35 -13.15
C LYS A 50 11.09 4.79 -12.65
N LYS A 51 11.19 5.24 -11.39
CA LYS A 51 12.47 5.64 -10.78
C LYS A 51 13.46 4.48 -10.74
N LEU A 52 13.00 3.29 -10.34
CA LEU A 52 13.84 2.09 -10.31
C LEU A 52 14.38 1.73 -11.69
N TYR A 53 13.54 1.84 -12.73
CA TYR A 53 13.96 1.61 -14.11
C TYR A 53 15.01 2.64 -14.57
N GLU A 54 14.80 3.93 -14.27
CA GLU A 54 15.74 5.00 -14.62
C GLU A 54 17.10 4.87 -13.93
N MET A 55 17.12 4.39 -12.67
CA MET A 55 18.37 4.18 -11.91
C MET A 55 19.22 3.00 -12.42
N GLN A 56 18.61 2.07 -13.17
CA GLN A 56 19.31 0.92 -13.74
C GLN A 56 19.92 1.21 -15.13
N LYS A 57 19.67 2.39 -15.67
CA LYS A 57 20.18 2.85 -16.96
C LYS A 57 21.48 3.64 -16.79
#